data_AF-A0A350IT54-F1
#
_entry.id   AF-A0A350IT54-F1
#
_cell.length_a   1.000
_cell.length_b   1.000
_cell.length_c   1.000
_cell.angle_alpha   90.00
_cell.angle_beta   90.00
_cell.angle_gamma   90.00
#
_symmetry.space_group_name_H-M   'P 1'
#
loop_
_entity.id
_entity.type
_entity.pdbx_description
1 polymer ?
#
loop_
_entity_poly.entity_id
_entity_poly.type
_entity_poly.pdbx_seq_one_letter_code
_entity_poly.pdbx_strand_id
1 'polypeptide(L)'
;MQAEAESGWSTAKVGRVHGISQIQAWRYVHGQVSTAPGGCRPPRRHRASERERAMEMLRRQLDDGPVPERILRMVARHEIISLPTLRRAKTALRVESVKTLLDGWYWRLPDAA
;
A
#
# COMPACT_ATOMS: atom_id res chain seq x y z
N MET A 1 43.84 -20.20 -32.72
CA MET A 1 42.40 -20.46 -32.54
C MET A 1 41.94 -19.69 -31.30
N GLN A 2 41.59 -18.43 -31.48
CA GLN A 2 40.96 -17.59 -30.45
C GLN A 2 39.53 -17.34 -30.93
N ALA A 3 38.56 -17.77 -30.12
CA ALA A 3 37.15 -17.56 -30.37
C ALA A 3 36.72 -16.24 -29.73
N GLU A 4 36.65 -15.18 -30.54
CA GLU A 4 35.92 -13.97 -30.21
C GLU A 4 34.43 -14.27 -30.37
N ALA A 5 33.74 -14.51 -29.25
CA ALA A 5 32.29 -14.52 -29.21
C ALA A 5 31.81 -13.11 -28.87
N GLU A 6 31.67 -12.31 -29.92
CA GLU A 6 30.84 -11.12 -29.92
C GLU A 6 29.39 -11.54 -29.62
N SER A 7 28.83 -11.02 -28.54
CA SER A 7 27.38 -10.95 -28.38
C SER A 7 27.06 -9.63 -27.73
N GLY A 8 27.02 -8.63 -28.60
CA GLY A 8 26.42 -7.34 -28.34
C GLY A 8 24.97 -7.53 -27.92
N TRP A 9 24.69 -7.31 -26.64
CA TRP A 9 23.34 -6.99 -26.22
C TRP A 9 23.05 -5.55 -26.61
N SER A 10 22.42 -5.49 -27.78
CA SER A 10 21.87 -4.31 -28.41
C SER A 10 20.99 -3.53 -27.44
N THR A 11 21.31 -2.25 -27.37
CA THR A 11 20.64 -1.17 -26.67
C THR A 11 19.30 -0.91 -27.35
N ALA A 12 18.18 -1.30 -26.73
CA ALA A 12 16.88 -0.77 -27.13
C ALA A 12 15.85 -0.82 -26.00
N LYS A 13 15.60 0.37 -25.44
CA LYS A 13 14.29 0.81 -24.93
C LYS A 13 13.80 0.21 -23.60
N VAL A 14 14.63 0.29 -22.56
CA VAL A 14 14.06 0.47 -21.21
C VAL A 14 13.57 1.91 -21.14
N GLY A 15 12.26 2.08 -21.32
CA GLY A 15 11.58 3.33 -21.10
C GLY A 15 11.88 3.81 -19.69
N ARG A 16 12.74 4.82 -19.61
CA ARG A 16 12.83 5.88 -18.60
C ARG A 16 11.74 5.75 -17.51
N VAL A 17 12.01 4.93 -16.50
CA VAL A 17 11.29 5.01 -15.23
C VAL A 17 11.82 6.29 -14.59
N HIS A 18 11.10 7.38 -14.82
CA HIS A 18 11.34 8.64 -14.14
C HIS A 18 11.40 8.35 -12.65
N GLY A 19 12.43 8.92 -12.01
CA GLY A 19 12.78 8.64 -10.64
C GLY A 19 11.56 8.69 -9.73
N ILE A 20 11.49 7.69 -8.85
CA ILE A 20 10.70 7.75 -7.62
C ILE A 20 11.44 8.73 -6.70
N SER A 21 11.46 9.99 -7.14
CA SER A 21 11.84 11.12 -6.33
C SER A 21 10.60 11.52 -5.55
N GLN A 22 10.84 11.84 -4.29
CA GLN A 22 9.92 12.45 -3.34
C GLN A 22 9.11 11.49 -2.48
N ILE A 23 9.76 11.12 -1.37
CA ILE A 23 9.35 11.62 -0.06
C ILE A 23 8.57 12.96 -0.24
N GLN A 24 7.25 12.91 -0.37
CA GLN A 24 6.40 14.09 -0.29
C GLN A 24 5.50 14.01 0.93
N ALA A 25 5.71 15.01 1.78
CA ALA A 25 4.69 15.75 2.48
C ALA A 25 3.71 14.94 3.33
N TRP A 26 4.03 14.91 4.63
CA TRP A 26 3.05 15.20 5.66
C TRP A 26 2.19 16.39 5.23
N ARG A 27 1.01 16.15 4.64
CA ARG A 27 0.07 17.21 4.25
C ARG A 27 -1.20 17.12 5.08
N TYR A 28 -1.08 17.80 6.20
CA TYR A 28 -2.10 18.49 6.98
C TYR A 28 -3.21 19.15 6.12
N VAL A 29 -4.40 19.27 6.73
CA VAL A 29 -5.51 20.23 6.46
C VAL A 29 -6.73 19.72 5.67
N HIS A 30 -7.78 19.45 6.46
CA HIS A 30 -9.21 19.80 6.28
C HIS A 30 -9.91 19.63 4.93
N GLY A 31 -11.09 18.98 4.96
CA GLY A 31 -12.14 19.30 3.99
C GLY A 31 -13.33 18.33 3.91
N GLN A 32 -14.24 18.44 4.87
CA GLN A 32 -15.70 18.16 4.83
C GLN A 32 -16.29 17.10 3.87
N VAL A 33 -16.98 16.10 4.44
CA VAL A 33 -18.16 15.51 3.78
C VAL A 33 -19.33 15.37 4.76
N SER A 34 -20.33 16.20 4.46
CA SER A 34 -21.78 16.11 4.66
C SER A 34 -22.37 15.09 5.63
N THR A 35 -23.06 15.63 6.63
CA THR A 35 -24.01 14.97 7.53
C THR A 35 -25.38 14.76 6.87
N ALA A 36 -25.84 13.51 6.83
CA ALA A 36 -27.24 13.16 6.59
C ALA A 36 -27.91 12.71 7.91
N PRO A 37 -29.14 13.16 8.24
CA PRO A 37 -29.80 12.81 9.50
C PRO A 37 -30.64 11.54 9.32
N GLY A 38 -30.16 10.41 9.82
CA GLY A 38 -30.91 9.15 9.78
C GLY A 38 -30.47 8.19 10.88
N GLY A 39 -31.14 8.28 12.04
CA GLY A 39 -31.10 7.26 13.10
C GLY A 39 -30.08 7.51 14.20
N CYS A 40 -30.53 8.14 15.29
CA CYS A 40 -29.83 8.18 16.57
C CYS A 40 -29.79 6.79 17.21
N ARG A 41 -29.00 5.87 16.65
CA ARG A 41 -28.34 4.85 17.48
C ARG A 41 -27.12 5.56 18.06
N PRO A 42 -26.99 5.74 19.39
CA PRO A 42 -25.77 6.28 19.95
C PRO A 42 -24.65 5.38 19.41
N PRO A 43 -23.61 5.93 18.76
CA PRO A 43 -22.51 5.10 18.29
C PRO A 43 -22.03 4.37 19.54
N ARG A 44 -22.22 3.05 19.58
CA ARG A 44 -21.49 2.20 20.54
C ARG A 44 -20.08 2.75 20.42
N ARG A 45 -19.51 3.27 21.51
CA ARG A 45 -18.17 3.86 21.51
C ARG A 45 -17.24 2.76 21.03
N HIS A 46 -17.13 2.67 19.71
CA HIS A 46 -16.37 1.67 19.00
C HIS A 46 -14.98 2.17 19.28
N ARG A 47 -14.36 1.57 20.31
CA ARG A 47 -12.93 1.39 20.26
C ARG A 47 -12.73 0.77 18.89
N ALA A 48 -12.35 1.60 17.90
CA ALA A 48 -12.09 1.12 16.56
C ALA A 48 -11.19 -0.08 16.75
N SER A 49 -11.69 -1.25 16.35
CA SER A 49 -10.95 -2.48 16.62
C SER A 49 -9.56 -2.29 16.01
N GLU A 50 -8.50 -2.84 16.60
CA GLU A 50 -7.15 -2.71 16.00
C GLU A 50 -7.15 -3.10 14.51
N ARG A 51 -8.07 -3.99 14.14
CA ARG A 51 -8.41 -4.36 12.77
C ARG A 51 -8.93 -3.19 11.92
N GLU A 52 -9.87 -2.39 12.42
CA GLU A 52 -10.38 -1.20 11.71
C GLU A 52 -9.29 -0.17 11.48
N ARG A 53 -8.47 0.11 12.50
CA ARG A 53 -7.30 1.00 12.34
C ARG A 53 -6.34 0.48 11.27
N ALA A 54 -6.04 -0.82 11.29
CA ALA A 54 -5.19 -1.44 10.29
C ALA A 54 -5.79 -1.41 8.88
N MET A 55 -7.11 -1.58 8.74
CA MET A 55 -7.79 -1.46 7.44
C MET A 55 -7.74 -0.02 6.92
N GLU A 56 -7.98 0.97 7.78
CA GLU A 56 -7.91 2.37 7.41
C GLU A 56 -6.48 2.80 7.03
N MET A 57 -5.48 2.30 7.75
CA MET A 57 -4.07 2.49 7.40
C MET A 57 -3.75 1.88 6.04
N LEU A 58 -4.11 0.60 5.81
CA LEU A 58 -3.87 -0.06 4.53
C LEU A 58 -4.57 0.64 3.37
N ARG A 59 -5.81 1.11 3.56
CA ARG A 59 -6.51 1.88 2.53
C ARG A 59 -5.75 3.14 2.17
N ARG A 60 -5.40 3.95 3.17
CA ARG A 60 -4.63 5.19 2.97
C ARG A 60 -3.30 4.97 2.27
N GLN A 61 -2.58 3.89 2.61
CA GLN A 61 -1.29 3.61 2.00
C GLN A 61 -1.39 3.04 0.59
N LEU A 62 -2.45 2.27 0.29
CA LEU A 62 -2.63 1.60 -1.00
C LEU A 62 -3.49 2.40 -1.99
N ASP A 63 -4.07 3.52 -1.58
CA ASP A 63 -4.85 4.43 -2.43
C ASP A 63 -3.99 5.03 -3.54
N ASP A 64 -2.74 5.36 -3.22
CA ASP A 64 -1.74 5.90 -4.16
C ASP A 64 -1.06 4.80 -5.02
N GLY A 65 -1.47 3.53 -4.85
CA GLY A 65 -1.00 2.40 -5.66
C GLY A 65 -0.29 1.28 -4.87
N PRO A 66 0.43 0.39 -5.57
CA PRO A 66 1.06 -0.77 -4.95
C PRO A 66 2.24 -0.38 -4.05
N VAL A 67 2.19 -0.77 -2.77
CA VAL A 67 3.25 -0.46 -1.80
C VAL A 67 4.02 -1.74 -1.40
N PRO A 68 5.35 -1.67 -1.25
CA PRO A 68 6.13 -2.81 -0.75
C PRO A 68 5.70 -3.24 0.65
N GLU A 69 5.59 -4.55 0.89
CA GLU A 69 5.21 -5.12 2.18
C GLU A 69 6.14 -4.69 3.32
N ARG A 70 7.43 -4.47 3.02
CA ARG A 70 8.41 -4.00 4.01
C ARG A 70 8.03 -2.63 4.59
N ILE A 71 7.54 -1.72 3.74
CA ILE A 71 7.08 -0.39 4.17
C ILE A 71 5.82 -0.51 5.01
N LEU A 72 4.83 -1.30 4.56
CA LEU A 72 3.59 -1.52 5.31
C LEU A 72 3.84 -2.12 6.70
N ARG A 73 4.80 -3.03 6.84
CA ARG A 73 5.21 -3.58 8.14
C ARG A 73 5.85 -2.53 9.05
N MET A 74 6.64 -1.62 8.48
CA MET A 74 7.25 -0.51 9.22
C MET A 74 6.18 0.47 9.72
N VAL A 75 5.24 0.86 8.85
CA VAL A 75 4.12 1.74 9.20
C VAL A 75 3.23 1.08 10.27
N ALA A 76 2.92 -0.22 10.11
CA ALA A 76 2.15 -0.96 11.11
C ALA A 76 2.81 -0.94 12.49
N ARG A 77 4.14 -1.08 12.57
CA ARG A 77 4.88 -0.96 13.84
C ARG A 77 4.77 0.44 14.43
N HIS A 78 4.89 1.49 13.61
CA HIS A 78 4.76 2.87 14.04
C HIS A 78 3.35 3.19 14.57
N GLU A 79 2.32 2.57 14.00
CA GLU A 79 0.93 2.70 14.44
C GLU A 79 0.53 1.71 15.55
N ILE A 80 1.49 0.95 16.10
CA ILE A 80 1.26 -0.05 17.15
C ILE A 80 0.23 -1.11 16.71
N ILE A 81 0.26 -1.47 15.43
CA ILE A 81 -0.56 -2.53 14.83
C ILE A 81 0.26 -3.81 14.77
N SER A 82 -0.26 -4.87 15.39
CA SER A 82 0.39 -6.18 15.34
C SER A 82 0.34 -6.81 13.94
N LEU A 83 1.36 -7.60 13.58
CA LEU A 83 1.39 -8.32 12.30
C LEU A 83 0.19 -9.26 12.07
N PRO A 84 -0.31 -10.00 13.09
CA PRO A 84 -1.54 -10.77 12.95
C PRO A 84 -2.74 -9.89 12.58
N THR A 85 -2.86 -8.70 13.18
CA THR A 85 -3.92 -7.73 12.85
C THR A 85 -3.77 -7.21 11.42
N LEU A 86 -2.55 -6.90 10.98
CA LEU A 86 -2.26 -6.49 9.60
C LEU A 86 -2.66 -7.57 8.58
N ARG A 87 -2.35 -8.83 8.85
CA ARG A 87 -2.75 -9.97 8.01
C ARG A 87 -4.28 -10.12 7.93
N ARG A 88 -4.99 -9.98 9.07
CA ARG A 88 -6.46 -10.00 9.10
C ARG A 88 -7.06 -8.85 8.30
N ALA A 89 -6.48 -7.65 8.41
CA ALA A 89 -6.90 -6.48 7.65
C ALA A 89 -6.67 -6.67 6.14
N LYS A 90 -5.52 -7.23 5.75
CA LYS A 90 -5.22 -7.60 4.35
C LYS A 90 -6.31 -8.51 3.77
N THR A 91 -6.68 -9.57 4.49
CA THR A 91 -7.75 -10.49 4.07
C THR A 91 -9.11 -9.78 3.97
N ALA A 92 -9.45 -8.93 4.95
CA ALA A 92 -10.72 -8.21 4.96
C ALA A 92 -10.86 -7.23 3.78
N LEU A 93 -9.76 -6.60 3.35
CA LEU A 93 -9.72 -5.69 2.20
C LEU A 93 -9.47 -6.40 0.87
N ARG A 94 -9.31 -7.73 0.87
CA ARG A 94 -8.94 -8.53 -0.31
C ARG A 94 -7.71 -7.99 -1.03
N VAL A 95 -6.75 -7.45 -0.26
CA VAL A 95 -5.50 -6.92 -0.80
C VAL A 95 -4.70 -8.03 -1.47
N GLU A 96 -4.34 -7.80 -2.72
CA GLU A 96 -3.55 -8.72 -3.51
C GLU A 96 -2.07 -8.52 -3.18
N SER A 97 -1.35 -9.63 -3.04
CA SER A 97 0.11 -9.60 -2.92
C SER A 97 0.74 -10.08 -4.21
N VAL A 98 1.42 -9.18 -4.91
CA VAL A 98 2.16 -9.44 -6.12
C VAL A 98 3.63 -9.59 -5.76
N LYS A 99 4.25 -10.69 -6.22
CA LYS A 99 5.68 -10.92 -6.04
C LYS A 99 6.41 -10.37 -7.27
N THR A 100 7.27 -9.40 -7.05
CA THR A 100 8.18 -8.85 -8.06
C THR A 100 9.54 -9.56 -7.94
N LEU A 101 10.18 -9.84 -9.08
CA LEU A 101 11.46 -10.56 -9.13
C LEU A 101 12.60 -9.81 -8.44
N LEU A 102 12.59 -8.48 -8.47
CA LEU A 102 13.68 -7.63 -7.98
C LEU A 102 13.47 -7.15 -6.53
N ASP A 103 12.25 -6.71 -6.20
CA ASP A 103 11.99 -5.95 -4.97
C ASP A 103 11.09 -6.67 -3.94
N GLY A 104 10.70 -7.92 -4.21
CA GLY A 104 9.95 -8.75 -3.29
C GLY A 104 8.44 -8.59 -3.35
N TRP A 105 7.76 -8.53 -2.20
CA TRP A 105 6.30 -8.53 -2.13
C TRP A 105 5.72 -7.13 -2.12
N TYR A 106 4.81 -6.86 -3.05
CA TYR A 106 4.03 -5.64 -3.15
C TYR A 106 2.58 -5.95 -2.86
N TRP A 107 1.92 -5.07 -2.14
CA TRP A 107 0.51 -5.18 -1.85
C TRP A 107 -0.23 -4.11 -2.65
N ARG A 108 -1.39 -4.48 -3.21
CA ARG A 108 -2.28 -3.54 -3.91
C ARG A 108 -3.72 -3.80 -3.50
N LEU A 109 -4.54 -2.75 -3.48
CA LEU A 109 -5.98 -2.93 -3.41
C LEU A 109 -6.49 -3.46 -4.76
N PRO A 110 -7.50 -4.34 -4.76
CA PRO A 110 -8.22 -4.63 -5.99
C PRO A 110 -8.91 -3.35 -6.44
N ASP A 111 -8.79 -3.00 -7.72
CA ASP A 111 -9.65 -1.97 -8.31
C ASP A 111 -11.09 -2.40 -8.07
N ALA A 112 -11.88 -1.53 -7.44
CA ALA A 112 -13.29 -1.81 -7.23
C ALA A 112 -13.93 -2.06 -8.60
N ALA A 113 -14.44 -3.29 -8.80
CA ALA A 113 -15.33 -3.62 -9.89
C ALA A 113 -16.68 -2.92 -9.72
#